data_AF-A0A1Z4NI98-F1
#
_entry.id   AF-A0A1Z4NI98-F1
#
_cell.length_a   1.000
_cell.length_b   1.000
_cell.length_c   1.000
_cell.angle_alpha   90.00
_cell.angle_beta   90.00
_cell.angle_gamma   90.00
#
_symmetry.space_group_name_H-M   'P 1'
#
loop_
_entity.id
_entity.type
_entity.pdbx_description
1 polymer ?
#
loop_
_entity_poly.entity_id
_entity_poly.type
_entity_poly.pdbx_seq_one_letter_code
_entity_poly.pdbx_strand_id
1 'polypeptide(L)'
;MSSTNPSIDSTLQLLRDVRRTILRLHKALLDFEKIEYEIVHGKIRNSSEFLQLVIGDEWFNWLHPISQYIVQVDEVLYSKEPIAEAQIHSLLEQARSLLQPNQEGTILEQRYDYAIQREPAIALMHIEISRLLHQ
;
A
#
# COMPACT_ATOMS: atom_id res chain seq x y z
N MET A 1 26.75 -22.45 -8.83
CA MET A 1 27.20 -21.19 -8.22
C MET A 1 26.38 -20.09 -8.87
N SER A 2 25.37 -19.60 -8.17
CA SER A 2 24.45 -18.60 -8.73
C SER A 2 25.13 -17.24 -8.69
N SER A 3 25.49 -16.74 -9.86
CA SER A 3 26.00 -15.38 -10.03
C SER A 3 24.84 -14.40 -9.81
N THR A 4 24.61 -13.99 -8.57
CA THR A 4 23.60 -12.98 -8.26
C THR A 4 24.05 -11.66 -8.87
N ASN A 5 23.24 -11.12 -9.78
CA ASN A 5 23.52 -9.86 -10.46
C ASN A 5 23.32 -8.71 -9.46
N PRO A 6 24.35 -7.93 -9.10
CA PRO A 6 24.24 -6.88 -8.07
C PRO A 6 23.17 -5.82 -8.38
N SER A 7 22.78 -5.65 -9.65
CA SER A 7 21.63 -4.83 -10.06
C SER A 7 20.30 -5.38 -9.51
N ILE A 8 20.07 -6.69 -9.67
CA ILE A 8 18.82 -7.35 -9.25
C ILE A 8 18.69 -7.34 -7.72
N ASP A 9 19.79 -7.56 -6.98
CA ASP A 9 19.78 -7.49 -5.53
C ASP A 9 19.40 -6.10 -5.01
N SER A 10 19.87 -5.05 -5.68
CA SER A 10 19.55 -3.66 -5.35
C SER A 10 18.07 -3.36 -5.63
N THR A 11 17.53 -3.80 -6.77
CA THR A 11 16.11 -3.63 -7.12
C THR A 11 15.19 -4.44 -6.18
N LEU A 12 15.61 -5.64 -5.77
CA LEU A 12 14.89 -6.43 -4.75
C LEU A 12 14.89 -5.73 -3.39
N GLN A 13 16.00 -5.09 -3.02
CA GLN A 13 16.07 -4.32 -1.79
C GLN A 13 15.14 -3.11 -1.83
N LEU A 14 15.10 -2.39 -2.96
CA LEU A 14 14.15 -1.31 -3.19
C LEU A 14 12.69 -1.81 -3.05
N LEU A 15 12.34 -2.94 -3.68
CA LEU A 15 11.00 -3.53 -3.56
C LEU A 15 10.64 -3.88 -2.10
N ARG A 16 11.58 -4.41 -1.31
CA ARG A 16 11.38 -4.68 0.12
C ARG A 16 11.11 -3.40 0.91
N ASP A 17 11.83 -2.32 0.60
CA ASP A 17 11.67 -1.03 1.27
C ASP A 17 10.34 -0.35 0.90
N VAL A 18 9.94 -0.43 -0.37
CA VAL A 18 8.61 0.01 -0.83
C VAL A 18 7.51 -0.79 -0.13
N ARG A 19 7.58 -2.13 -0.13
CA ARG A 19 6.59 -2.99 0.56
C ARG A 19 6.47 -2.69 2.04
N ARG A 20 7.60 -2.50 2.74
CA ARG A 20 7.63 -2.15 4.17
C ARG A 20 6.90 -0.83 4.43
N THR A 21 7.12 0.15 3.57
CA THR A 21 6.54 1.48 3.71
C THR A 21 5.06 1.49 3.35
N ILE A 22 4.65 0.75 2.30
CA ILE A 22 3.24 0.58 1.91
C ILE A 22 2.45 -0.18 2.98
N LEU A 23 3.05 -1.17 3.65
CA LEU A 23 2.39 -1.85 4.77
C LEU A 23 2.12 -0.90 5.94
N ARG A 24 3.07 -0.01 6.26
CA ARG A 24 2.87 1.06 7.27
C ARG A 24 1.78 2.03 6.84
N LEU A 25 1.80 2.45 5.57
CA LEU A 25 0.79 3.33 5.00
C LEU A 25 -0.61 2.71 5.08
N HIS A 26 -0.77 1.46 4.66
CA HIS A 26 -2.04 0.75 4.71
C HIS A 26 -2.62 0.70 6.13
N LYS A 27 -1.77 0.45 7.13
CA LYS A 27 -2.20 0.52 8.53
C LYS A 27 -2.68 1.92 8.92
N ALA A 28 -1.93 2.96 8.56
CA ALA A 28 -2.31 4.34 8.87
C ALA A 28 -3.64 4.74 8.19
N LEU A 29 -3.85 4.29 6.94
CA LEU A 29 -5.10 4.49 6.22
C LEU A 29 -6.27 3.76 6.89
N LEU A 30 -6.08 2.53 7.36
CA LEU A 30 -7.08 1.80 8.12
C LEU A 30 -7.44 2.51 9.44
N ASP A 31 -6.43 2.97 10.17
CA ASP A 31 -6.63 3.70 11.43
C ASP A 31 -7.39 5.03 11.20
N PHE A 32 -7.06 5.74 10.11
CA PHE A 32 -7.76 6.94 9.67
C PHE A 32 -9.23 6.65 9.29
N GLU A 33 -9.46 5.67 8.43
CA GLU A 33 -10.80 5.31 7.96
C GLU A 33 -11.68 4.75 9.07
N LYS A 34 -11.08 4.07 10.05
CA LYS A 34 -11.80 3.65 11.25
C LYS A 34 -12.40 4.84 11.99
N ILE A 35 -11.63 5.92 12.18
CA ILE A 35 -12.12 7.12 12.86
C ILE A 35 -13.25 7.77 12.06
N GLU A 36 -13.07 7.94 10.75
CA GLU A 36 -14.10 8.53 9.88
C GLU A 36 -15.38 7.67 9.87
N TYR A 37 -15.24 6.34 9.83
CA TYR A 37 -16.38 5.41 9.92
C TYR A 37 -17.12 5.53 11.25
N GLU A 38 -16.40 5.58 12.37
CA GLU A 38 -16.99 5.67 13.72
C GLU A 38 -17.75 6.99 13.95
N ILE A 39 -17.33 8.08 13.30
CA ILE A 39 -18.04 9.36 13.33
C ILE A 39 -19.42 9.24 12.66
N VAL A 40 -19.54 8.46 11.59
CA VAL A 40 -20.77 8.35 10.79
C VAL A 40 -21.68 7.23 11.29
N HIS A 41 -21.11 6.06 11.64
CA HIS A 41 -21.86 4.84 11.93
C HIS A 41 -21.87 4.48 13.43
N GLY A 42 -21.11 5.20 14.25
CA GLY A 42 -20.91 4.90 15.66
C GLY A 42 -19.75 3.94 15.91
N LYS A 43 -19.46 3.73 17.20
CA LYS A 43 -18.26 3.04 17.66
C LYS A 43 -18.20 1.57 17.22
N ILE A 44 -17.05 1.15 16.70
CA ILE A 44 -16.76 -0.26 16.43
C ILE A 44 -16.43 -0.97 17.75
N ARG A 45 -17.08 -2.09 18.01
CA ARG A 45 -17.08 -2.77 19.31
C ARG A 45 -15.76 -3.47 19.60
N ASN A 46 -15.16 -4.09 18.57
CA ASN A 46 -13.94 -4.87 18.72
C ASN A 46 -13.18 -5.04 17.39
N SER A 47 -11.98 -5.60 17.46
CA SER A 47 -11.11 -5.82 16.30
C SER A 47 -11.68 -6.81 15.27
N SER A 48 -12.50 -7.78 15.70
CA SER A 48 -13.11 -8.74 14.78
C SER A 48 -14.19 -8.07 13.93
N GLU A 49 -15.01 -7.20 14.52
CA GLU A 49 -16.00 -6.40 13.79
C GLU A 49 -15.30 -5.45 12.81
N PHE A 50 -14.23 -4.77 13.24
CA PHE A 50 -13.44 -3.94 12.34
C PHE A 50 -12.90 -4.72 11.14
N LEU A 51 -12.35 -5.92 11.37
CA LEU A 51 -11.86 -6.77 10.29
C LEU A 51 -12.98 -7.18 9.33
N GLN A 52 -14.16 -7.53 9.84
CA GLN A 52 -15.31 -7.86 9.00
C GLN A 52 -15.74 -6.68 8.12
N LEU A 53 -15.75 -5.46 8.67
CA LEU A 53 -16.02 -4.24 7.91
C LEU A 53 -14.97 -4.01 6.84
N VAL A 54 -13.69 -4.11 7.19
CA VAL A 54 -12.60 -3.94 6.23
C VAL A 54 -12.70 -4.93 5.07
N ILE A 55 -13.19 -6.14 5.30
CA ILE A 55 -13.32 -7.18 4.28
C ILE A 55 -14.59 -7.00 3.43
N GLY A 56 -15.71 -6.59 4.02
CA GLY A 56 -17.02 -6.70 3.39
C GLY A 56 -17.83 -5.42 3.22
N ASP A 57 -17.43 -4.31 3.85
CA ASP A 57 -18.16 -3.04 3.81
C ASP A 57 -17.61 -2.12 2.71
N GLU A 58 -18.53 -1.54 1.92
CA GLU A 58 -18.19 -0.68 0.78
C GLU A 58 -17.34 0.54 1.17
N TRP A 59 -17.43 0.99 2.41
CA TRP A 59 -16.62 2.08 2.96
C TRP A 59 -15.12 1.81 2.84
N PHE A 60 -14.71 0.54 2.99
CA PHE A 60 -13.31 0.12 3.02
C PHE A 60 -12.81 -0.46 1.70
N ASN A 61 -13.69 -0.67 0.70
CA ASN A 61 -13.34 -1.29 -0.58
C ASN A 61 -12.18 -0.58 -1.30
N TRP A 62 -12.04 0.73 -1.13
CA TRP A 62 -10.97 1.51 -1.76
C TRP A 62 -9.57 1.16 -1.23
N LEU A 63 -9.45 0.49 -0.08
CA LEU A 63 -8.18 0.00 0.48
C LEU A 63 -7.78 -1.39 -0.01
N HIS A 64 -8.71 -2.17 -0.58
CA HIS A 64 -8.43 -3.53 -1.04
C HIS A 64 -7.30 -3.61 -2.09
N PRO A 65 -7.20 -2.69 -3.07
CA PRO A 65 -6.09 -2.71 -4.02
C PRO A 65 -4.71 -2.61 -3.34
N ILE A 66 -4.61 -1.90 -2.21
CA ILE A 66 -3.36 -1.79 -1.42
C ILE A 66 -3.04 -3.12 -0.72
N SER A 67 -4.05 -3.77 -0.15
CA SER A 67 -3.89 -5.10 0.45
C SER A 67 -3.46 -6.14 -0.60
N GLN A 68 -4.09 -6.13 -1.78
CA GLN A 68 -3.76 -7.03 -2.89
C GLN A 68 -2.32 -6.82 -3.37
N TYR A 69 -1.90 -5.56 -3.50
CA TYR A 69 -0.51 -5.23 -3.84
C TYR A 69 0.50 -5.81 -2.83
N ILE A 70 0.25 -5.64 -1.52
CA ILE A 70 1.14 -6.17 -0.48
C ILE A 70 1.26 -7.69 -0.59
N VAL A 71 0.13 -8.39 -0.79
CA VAL A 71 0.11 -9.86 -0.96
C VAL A 71 0.90 -10.26 -2.20
N GLN A 72 0.68 -9.59 -3.33
CA GLN A 72 1.40 -9.88 -4.57
C GLN A 72 2.91 -9.70 -4.42
N VAL A 73 3.37 -8.66 -3.71
CA VAL A 73 4.78 -8.47 -3.43
C VAL A 73 5.31 -9.55 -2.48
N ASP A 74 4.54 -9.93 -1.45
CA ASP A 74 4.92 -11.01 -0.53
C ASP A 74 5.08 -12.35 -1.26
N GLU A 75 4.16 -12.69 -2.15
CA GLU A 75 4.26 -13.90 -2.98
C GLU A 75 5.56 -13.95 -3.79
N VAL A 76 5.97 -12.82 -4.37
CA VAL A 76 7.23 -12.73 -5.13
C VAL A 76 8.44 -12.80 -4.20
N LEU A 77 8.45 -12.03 -3.09
CA LEU A 77 9.59 -11.96 -2.17
C LEU A 77 9.85 -13.28 -1.43
N TYR A 78 8.81 -14.07 -1.16
CA TYR A 78 8.91 -15.36 -0.47
C TYR A 78 8.84 -16.56 -1.42
N SER A 79 8.81 -16.32 -2.74
CA SER A 79 8.88 -17.38 -3.74
C SER A 79 10.19 -18.17 -3.63
N LYS A 80 10.11 -19.48 -3.87
CA LYS A 80 11.28 -20.34 -4.01
C LYS A 80 11.84 -20.33 -5.44
N GLU A 81 11.12 -19.71 -6.36
CA GLU A 81 11.51 -19.63 -7.77
C GLU A 81 12.41 -18.42 -8.03
N PRO A 82 13.28 -18.48 -9.05
CA PRO A 82 14.05 -17.32 -9.48
C PRO A 82 13.13 -16.16 -9.89
N ILE A 83 13.31 -15.00 -9.26
CA ILE A 83 12.55 -13.79 -9.58
C ILE A 83 13.15 -13.14 -10.82
N ALA A 84 12.33 -12.90 -11.84
CA ALA A 84 12.75 -12.17 -13.04
C ALA A 84 12.84 -10.66 -12.75
N GLU A 85 13.88 -10.00 -13.24
CA GLU A 85 14.05 -8.55 -13.04
C GLU A 85 12.85 -7.73 -13.54
N ALA A 86 12.27 -8.12 -14.69
CA ALA A 86 11.07 -7.49 -15.23
C ALA A 86 9.86 -7.57 -14.29
N GLN A 87 9.75 -8.63 -13.49
CA GLN A 87 8.68 -8.78 -12.50
C GLN A 87 8.83 -7.78 -11.35
N ILE A 88 10.07 -7.54 -10.90
CA ILE A 88 10.37 -6.56 -9.85
C ILE A 88 10.03 -5.14 -10.33
N HIS A 89 10.45 -4.78 -11.55
CA HIS A 89 10.12 -3.49 -12.15
C HIS A 89 8.61 -3.30 -12.32
N SER A 90 7.88 -4.34 -12.76
CA SER A 90 6.43 -4.28 -12.86
C SER A 90 5.74 -4.01 -11.51
N LEU A 91 6.25 -4.57 -10.41
CA LEU A 91 5.71 -4.32 -9.07
C LEU A 91 6.02 -2.90 -8.57
N LEU A 92 7.17 -2.33 -8.95
CA LEU A 92 7.51 -0.95 -8.63
C LEU A 92 6.61 0.04 -9.40
N GLU A 93 6.36 -0.20 -10.68
CA GLU A 93 5.45 0.63 -11.48
C GLU A 93 4.00 0.52 -10.98
N GLN A 94 3.57 -0.68 -10.56
CA GLN A 94 2.26 -0.85 -9.95
C GLN A 94 2.12 -0.04 -8.65
N ALA A 95 3.16 0.02 -7.80
CA ALA A 95 3.14 0.88 -6.62
C ALA A 95 3.00 2.37 -6.96
N ARG A 96 3.66 2.84 -8.02
CA ARG A 96 3.51 4.24 -8.49
C ARG A 96 2.09 4.53 -8.91
N SER A 97 1.51 3.66 -9.73
CA SER A 97 0.14 3.83 -10.23
C SER A 97 -0.90 3.75 -9.11
N LEU A 98 -0.65 2.91 -8.11
CA LEU A 98 -1.58 2.69 -7.01
C LEU A 98 -1.63 3.88 -6.04
N LEU A 99 -0.52 4.59 -5.87
CA LEU A 99 -0.36 5.65 -4.86
C LEU A 99 -0.29 7.04 -5.48
N GLN A 100 -1.14 7.26 -6.48
CA GLN A 100 -1.27 8.53 -7.17
C GLN A 100 -2.46 9.33 -6.59
N PRO A 101 -2.24 10.38 -5.77
CA PRO A 101 -3.32 11.23 -5.31
C PRO A 101 -3.91 12.01 -6.50
N ASN A 102 -5.24 11.98 -6.65
CA ASN A 102 -5.94 12.72 -7.70
C ASN A 102 -7.39 13.03 -7.26
N GLN A 103 -7.71 14.33 -7.14
CA GLN A 103 -9.02 14.82 -6.74
C GLN A 103 -10.15 14.53 -7.73
N GLU A 104 -9.81 14.32 -9.01
CA GLU A 104 -10.76 14.01 -10.08
C GLU A 104 -10.59 12.58 -10.60
N GLY A 105 -9.81 11.77 -9.88
CA GLY A 105 -9.49 10.40 -10.25
C GLY A 105 -10.58 9.38 -9.88
N THR A 106 -10.18 8.13 -9.83
CA THR A 106 -10.92 7.02 -9.24
C THR A 106 -11.19 7.25 -7.75
N ILE A 107 -12.13 6.48 -7.18
CA ILE A 107 -12.46 6.54 -5.74
C ILE A 107 -11.21 6.35 -4.87
N LEU A 108 -10.30 5.44 -5.26
CA LEU A 108 -9.05 5.23 -4.53
C LEU A 108 -8.21 6.50 -4.52
N GLU A 109 -7.97 7.11 -5.69
CA GLU A 109 -7.12 8.29 -5.81
C GLU A 109 -7.69 9.50 -5.06
N GLN A 110 -9.02 9.67 -5.10
CA GLN A 110 -9.72 10.75 -4.39
C GLN A 110 -9.65 10.55 -2.86
N ARG A 111 -9.94 9.33 -2.38
CA ARG A 111 -9.90 8.99 -0.94
C ARG A 111 -8.48 9.06 -0.40
N TYR A 112 -7.51 8.65 -1.21
CA TYR A 112 -6.10 8.74 -0.87
C TYR A 112 -5.62 10.19 -0.77
N ASP A 113 -5.99 11.05 -1.73
CA ASP A 113 -5.72 12.49 -1.66
C ASP A 113 -6.36 13.14 -0.41
N TYR A 114 -7.62 12.81 -0.11
CA TYR A 114 -8.30 13.27 1.10
C TYR A 114 -7.56 12.85 2.38
N ALA A 115 -7.12 11.59 2.47
CA ALA A 115 -6.38 11.09 3.62
C ALA A 115 -5.02 11.79 3.79
N ILE A 116 -4.30 12.06 2.70
CA ILE A 116 -3.04 12.82 2.72
C ILE A 116 -3.26 14.24 3.26
N GLN A 117 -4.34 14.91 2.88
CA GLN A 117 -4.62 16.27 3.33
C GLN A 117 -5.02 16.36 4.82
N ARG A 118 -5.58 15.29 5.38
CA ARG A 118 -6.15 15.28 6.73
C ARG A 118 -5.23 14.70 7.79
N GLU A 119 -4.37 13.76 7.44
CA GLU A 119 -3.49 13.05 8.37
C GLU A 119 -2.01 13.28 8.03
N PRO A 120 -1.29 14.11 8.81
CA PRO A 120 0.12 14.41 8.58
C PRO A 120 1.02 13.17 8.51
N ALA A 121 0.72 12.11 9.29
CA ALA A 121 1.49 10.88 9.24
C ALA A 121 1.40 10.18 7.87
N ILE A 122 0.22 10.21 7.23
CA ILE A 122 -0.01 9.65 5.89
C ILE A 122 0.75 10.49 4.84
N ALA A 123 0.70 11.82 4.93
CA ALA A 123 1.46 12.69 4.03
C ALA A 123 2.98 12.42 4.08
N LEU A 124 3.54 12.24 5.27
CA LEU A 124 4.96 11.90 5.44
C LEU A 124 5.31 10.54 4.83
N MET A 125 4.45 9.53 4.99
CA MET A 125 4.64 8.22 4.38
C MET A 125 4.53 8.28 2.85
N HIS A 126 3.61 9.09 2.30
CA HIS A 126 3.54 9.31 0.86
C HIS A 126 4.84 9.92 0.31
N ILE A 127 5.41 10.92 1.01
CA ILE A 127 6.71 11.50 0.64
C ILE A 127 7.83 10.46 0.72
N GLU A 128 7.85 9.62 1.76
CA GLU A 128 8.81 8.51 1.92
C GLU A 128 8.75 7.55 0.73
N ILE A 129 7.54 7.10 0.34
CA ILE A 129 7.32 6.20 -0.80
C ILE A 129 7.71 6.86 -2.11
N SER A 130 7.28 8.11 -2.33
CA SER A 130 7.64 8.88 -3.52
C SER A 130 9.16 8.97 -3.66
N ARG A 131 9.91 9.24 -2.58
CA ARG A 131 11.38 9.27 -2.65
C ARG A 131 11.99 7.92 -2.98
N LEU A 132 11.45 6.82 -2.46
CA LEU A 132 11.93 5.47 -2.79
C LEU A 132 11.71 5.18 -4.27
N LEU A 133 10.54 5.52 -4.80
CA LEU A 133 10.20 5.25 -6.18
C LEU A 133 10.94 6.19 -7.16
N HIS A 134 11.31 7.42 -6.80
CA HIS A 134 12.05 8.29 -7.73
C HIS A 134 13.56 8.01 -7.86
N GLN A 135 14.09 6.99 -7.16
CA GLN A 135 15.48 6.52 -7.27
C GLN A 135 15.66 5.58 -8.46
#